data_AF-A0A523F3Z1-F1
#
_entry.id   AF-A0A523F3Z1-F1
#
_cell.length_a   1.000
_cell.length_b   1.000
_cell.length_c   1.000
_cell.angle_alpha   90.00
_cell.angle_beta   90.00
_cell.angle_gamma   90.00
#
_symmetry.space_group_name_H-M   'P 1'
#
loop_
_entity.id
_entity.type
_entity.pdbx_description
1 polymer ?
#
loop_
_entity_poly.entity_id
_entity_poly.type
_entity_poly.pdbx_seq_one_letter_code
_entity_poly.pdbx_strand_id
1 'polypeptide(L)' 'MSMVQAILSKYEHHIGDITVTPSRGGVFEVIVGEELIFSKKELGRHASIEEVMDSLAAIIGPSPDPEG' A
#
# COMPACT_ATOMS: atom_id res chain seq x y z
N MET A 1 -14.27 0.30 2.62
CA MET A 1 -13.04 -0.44 2.95
C MET A 1 -11.87 0.53 2.84
N SER A 2 -11.01 0.63 3.85
CA SER A 2 -9.83 1.51 3.79
C SER A 2 -8.66 0.81 3.10
N MET A 3 -7.71 1.58 2.56
CA MET A 3 -6.49 1.04 1.91
C MET A 3 -5.72 0.09 2.85
N VAL A 4 -5.51 0.53 4.10
CA VAL A 4 -4.81 -0.25 5.13
C VAL A 4 -5.50 -1.59 5.37
N GLN A 5 -6.82 -1.60 5.45
CA GLN A 5 -7.58 -2.84 5.67
C GLN A 5 -7.44 -3.79 4.47
N ALA A 6 -7.48 -3.29 3.24
CA ALA A 6 -7.30 -4.11 2.04
C ALA A 6 -5.89 -4.75 1.96
N ILE A 7 -4.86 -4.00 2.36
CA ILE A 7 -3.48 -4.51 2.41
C ILE A 7 -3.36 -5.58 3.50
N LEU A 8 -3.80 -5.29 4.73
CA LEU A 8 -3.72 -6.23 5.84
C LEU A 8 -4.48 -7.53 5.53
N SER A 9 -5.69 -7.46 4.98
CA SER A 9 -6.46 -8.67 4.65
C SER A 9 -5.79 -9.60 3.63
N LYS A 10 -4.80 -9.15 2.85
CA LYS A 10 -4.08 -9.98 1.86
C LYS A 10 -2.64 -10.30 2.23
N TYR A 11 -2.05 -9.49 3.11
CA TYR A 11 -0.62 -9.52 3.37
C TYR A 11 -0.31 -9.46 4.87
N GLU A 12 -1.29 -9.69 5.77
CA GLU A 12 -1.07 -9.74 7.22
C GLU A 12 0.06 -10.70 7.63
N HIS A 13 0.23 -11.80 6.90
CA HIS A 13 1.29 -12.77 7.16
C HIS A 13 2.66 -12.36 6.59
N HIS A 14 2.70 -11.40 5.68
CA HIS A 14 3.92 -10.91 5.02
C HIS A 14 4.39 -9.55 5.56
N ILE A 15 3.50 -8.77 6.18
CA ILE A 15 3.80 -7.44 6.70
C ILE A 15 4.08 -7.53 8.19
N GLY A 16 5.34 -7.24 8.56
CA GLY A 16 5.72 -7.19 9.98
C GLY A 16 5.17 -5.96 10.72
N ASP A 17 5.13 -4.80 10.06
CA ASP A 17 4.62 -3.55 10.62
C ASP A 17 3.98 -2.67 9.54
N ILE A 18 2.90 -1.98 9.90
CA ILE A 18 2.29 -0.94 9.08
C ILE A 18 2.16 0.34 9.88
N THR A 19 2.87 1.37 9.44
CA THR A 19 2.84 2.69 10.08
C THR A 19 2.02 3.65 9.23
N VAL A 20 1.02 4.29 9.85
CA VAL A 20 0.22 5.33 9.21
C VAL A 20 0.63 6.69 9.78
N THR A 21 1.43 7.43 9.00
CA THR A 21 1.89 8.76 9.40
C THR A 21 0.90 9.83 8.92
N PRO A 22 0.21 10.55 9.83
CA PRO A 22 -0.66 11.64 9.43
C PRO A 22 0.17 12.78 8.85
N SER A 23 0.02 13.05 7.56
CA SER A 23 0.68 14.16 6.89
C SER A 23 -0.24 15.38 6.79
N ARG A 24 0.34 16.59 6.80
CA ARG A 24 -0.37 17.85 6.61
C ARG A 24 -0.24 18.30 5.15
N GLY A 25 -1.30 18.88 4.58
CA GLY A 25 -1.26 19.47 3.23
C GLY A 25 -1.70 18.54 2.09
N GLY A 26 -2.49 17.49 2.36
CA GLY A 26 -3.12 16.67 1.33
C GLY A 26 -2.17 15.71 0.60
N VAL A 27 -0.95 15.54 1.12
CA VAL A 27 0.04 14.56 0.67
C VAL A 27 -0.38 13.16 1.10
N PHE A 28 -0.25 12.22 0.18
CA PHE A 28 -0.47 10.79 0.44
C PHE A 28 0.64 10.03 -0.28
N GLU A 29 1.43 9.29 0.48
CA GLU A 29 2.59 8.55 0.01
C GLU A 29 2.52 7.13 0.59
N VAL A 30 2.88 6.15 -0.22
CA VAL A 30 2.93 4.74 0.18
C VAL A 30 4.33 4.23 -0.10
N ILE A 31 4.99 3.75 0.96
CA ILE A 31 6.37 3.29 0.95
C ILE A 31 6.39 1.86 1.48
N VAL A 32 7.14 0.98 0.83
CA VAL A 32 7.34 -0.41 1.21
C VAL A 32 8.82 -0.63 1.48
N GLY A 33 9.18 -0.79 2.75
CA GLY A 33 10.58 -0.80 3.17
C GLY A 33 11.25 0.54 2.85
N GLU A 34 12.10 0.56 1.83
CA GLU A 34 12.83 1.75 1.37
C GLU A 34 12.32 2.28 0.02
N GLU A 35 11.31 1.65 -0.59
CA GLU A 35 10.83 1.97 -1.94
C GLU A 35 9.48 2.69 -1.92
N LEU A 36 9.43 3.88 -2.53
CA LEU A 36 8.20 4.66 -2.71
C LEU A 36 7.41 4.10 -3.89
N ILE A 37 6.29 3.43 -3.60
CA ILE A 37 5.42 2.84 -4.63
C ILE A 37 4.33 3.79 -5.12
N PHE A 38 4.00 4.81 -4.35
CA PHE A 38 2.97 5.77 -4.73
C PHE A 38 3.17 7.13 -4.07
N SER A 39 3.02 8.21 -4.85
CA SER A 39 2.89 9.58 -4.32
C SER A 39 1.78 10.35 -5.02
N LYS A 40 0.79 10.77 -4.23
CA LYS A 40 -0.29 11.67 -4.68
C LYS A 40 0.25 13.03 -5.10
N LYS A 41 1.34 13.48 -4.49
CA LYS A 41 1.94 14.78 -4.81
C LYS A 41 2.52 14.79 -6.22
N GLU A 42 3.06 13.66 -6.66
CA GLU A 42 3.63 13.51 -8.01
C GLU A 42 2.54 13.27 -9.06
N LEU A 43 1.55 12.43 -8.75
CA LEU A 43 0.52 12.01 -9.70
C LEU A 43 -0.68 12.97 -9.78
N GLY A 44 -0.85 13.86 -8.81
CA GLY A 44 -1.97 14.82 -8.75
C GLY A 44 -3.35 14.17 -8.55
N ARG A 45 -3.41 12.87 -8.22
CA ARG A 45 -4.65 12.09 -8.05
C ARG A 45 -4.57 11.19 -6.82
N HIS A 46 -5.72 10.71 -6.34
CA HIS A 46 -5.78 9.76 -5.24
C HIS A 46 -5.39 8.35 -5.70
N ALA A 47 -4.72 7.58 -4.85
CA ALA A 47 -4.36 6.19 -5.15
C ALA A 47 -5.62 5.32 -5.23
N SER A 48 -5.65 4.41 -6.21
CA SER A 48 -6.59 3.30 -6.22
C SER A 48 -6.03 2.13 -5.41
N ILE A 49 -6.92 1.35 -4.76
CA ILE A 49 -6.50 0.17 -3.99
C ILE A 49 -5.74 -0.81 -4.89
N GLU A 50 -6.26 -1.07 -6.09
CA GLU A 50 -5.64 -2.00 -7.05
C GLU A 50 -4.22 -1.58 -7.46
N GLU A 51 -3.99 -0.28 -7.70
CA GLU A 51 -2.68 0.27 -8.08
C GLU A 51 -1.63 0.06 -6.97
N VAL A 52 -2.01 0.34 -5.72
CA VAL A 52 -1.14 0.13 -4.56
C VAL A 52 -0.86 -1.35 -4.36
N MET A 53 -1.87 -2.21 -4.54
CA MET A 53 -1.74 -3.66 -4.35
C MET A 53 -0.86 -4.30 -5.42
N ASP A 54 -0.96 -3.85 -6.67
CA ASP A 54 -0.11 -4.32 -7.78
C ASP A 54 1.36 -3.91 -7.56
N SER A 55 1.58 -2.64 -7.20
CA SER A 55 2.92 -2.12 -6.89
C SER A 55 3.52 -2.81 -5.66
N LEU A 56 2.71 -3.07 -4.64
CA LEU A 56 3.12 -3.83 -3.45
C LEU A 56 3.53 -5.26 -3.85
N ALA A 57 2.71 -5.95 -4.64
CA ALA A 57 2.99 -7.32 -5.09
C ALA A 57 4.27 -7.42 -5.93
N ALA A 58 4.61 -6.37 -6.69
CA ALA A 58 5.87 -6.31 -7.43
C ALA A 58 7.10 -6.30 -6.50
N ILE A 59 6.98 -5.78 -5.28
CA ILE A 59 8.08 -5.67 -4.31
C ILE A 59 8.16 -6.90 -3.41
N ILE A 60 7.05 -7.25 -2.74
CA ILE A 60 7.03 -8.32 -1.73
C ILE A 60 6.68 -9.70 -2.30
N GLY A 61 6.31 -9.75 -3.58
CA GLY A 61 5.80 -10.94 -4.25
C GLY A 61 4.26 -11.02 -4.24
N PRO A 62 3.68 -11.91 -5.06
CA PRO A 62 2.24 -12.11 -5.08
C PRO A 62 1.73 -12.58 -3.71
N SER A 63 0.57 -12.08 -3.29
CA SER A 63 -0.10 -12.53 -2.06
C SER A 63 -0.26 -14.06 -2.07
N PRO A 64 0.17 -14.76 -1.01
CA PRO A 64 0.10 -16.22 -0.92
C PRO A 64 -1.30 -16.71 -0.54
N ASP A 65 -2.25 -15.82 -0.30
CA ASP A 65 -3.63 -16.14 0.07
C ASP A 65 -4.51 -16.10 -1.19
N PRO A 66 -4.56 -17.20 -1.98
CA PRO A 66 -5.72 -17.40 -2.83
C PRO A 66 -6.90 -17.57 -1.88
N GLU A 67 -7.97 -16.82 -2.13
CA GLU A 67 -9.22 -16.95 -1.39
C GLU A 67 -9.56 -18.44 -1.19
N GLY A 68 -9.52 -18.89 0.07
CA GLY A 68 -10.02 -20.18 0.54
C GLY A 68 -11.41 -20.01 1.10
#